data_AF-A0A126SYW4-F1
#
_entry.id   AF-A0A126SYW4-F1
#
_cell.length_a   1.000
_cell.length_b   1.000
_cell.length_c   1.000
_cell.angle_alpha   90.00
_cell.angle_beta   90.00
_cell.angle_gamma   90.00
#
_symmetry.space_group_name_H-M   'P 1'
#
loop_
_entity.id
_entity.type
_entity.pdbx_description
1 polymer ?
#
loop_
_entity_poly.entity_id
_entity_poly.type
_entity_poly.pdbx_seq_one_letter_code
_entity_poly.pdbx_strand_id
1 'polypeptide(L)'
;MREETDVLIVGLGPVGAALAVYLGGMGVSAIAIERDAGVYPLPRAAHLDHETMRLLHLAGGAEAVRQASQPLSAYEFRNAAGELLMGFRADRLAHFFHVPSADA
;
A
#
# COMPACT_ATOMS: atom_id res chain seq x y z
N MET A 1 12.18 28.28 1.70
CA MET A 1 11.82 26.99 1.10
C MET A 1 12.83 26.72 0.00
N ARG A 2 13.33 25.49 -0.19
CA ARG A 2 14.12 25.18 -1.41
C ARG A 2 13.14 25.09 -2.58
N GLU A 3 13.43 25.78 -3.66
CA GLU A 3 12.60 25.79 -4.88
C GLU A 3 13.24 25.00 -6.04
N GLU A 4 14.46 24.49 -5.82
CA GLU A 4 15.22 23.71 -6.78
C GLU A 4 15.40 22.28 -6.29
N THR A 5 15.23 21.32 -7.20
CA THR A 5 15.37 19.89 -6.95
C THR A 5 15.68 19.16 -8.26
N ASP A 6 16.28 17.98 -8.17
CA ASP A 6 16.53 17.14 -9.35
C ASP A 6 15.24 16.44 -9.81
N VAL A 7 14.35 16.12 -8.85
CA VAL A 7 13.08 15.43 -9.10
C VAL A 7 11.92 16.11 -8.38
N LEU A 8 10.93 16.58 -9.15
CA LEU A 8 9.64 17.00 -8.62
C LEU A 8 8.64 15.84 -8.69
N ILE A 9 8.13 15.41 -7.54
CA ILE A 9 7.09 14.38 -7.42
C ILE A 9 5.73 15.08 -7.30
N VAL A 10 4.84 14.83 -8.26
CA VAL A 10 3.48 15.38 -8.24
C VAL A 10 2.51 14.29 -7.74
N GLY A 11 2.06 14.45 -6.50
CA GLY A 11 1.21 13.51 -5.77
C GLY A 11 1.97 12.71 -4.73
N LEU A 12 1.47 12.69 -3.49
CA LEU A 12 2.03 11.97 -2.35
C LEU A 12 1.10 10.79 -1.93
N GLY A 13 0.51 10.14 -2.92
CA GLY A 13 -0.11 8.82 -2.73
C GLY A 13 0.93 7.72 -2.48
N PRO A 14 0.52 6.43 -2.43
CA PRO A 14 1.43 5.32 -2.11
C PRO A 14 2.69 5.28 -3.00
N VAL A 15 2.52 5.51 -4.31
CA VAL A 15 3.63 5.51 -5.27
C VAL A 15 4.59 6.68 -5.03
N GLY A 16 4.06 7.90 -4.88
CA GLY A 16 4.87 9.10 -4.67
C GLY A 16 5.61 9.08 -3.34
N ALA A 17 4.96 8.60 -2.28
CA ALA A 17 5.59 8.42 -0.96
C ALA A 17 6.72 7.39 -1.02
N ALA A 18 6.50 6.23 -1.64
CA ALA A 18 7.54 5.21 -1.80
C ALA A 18 8.72 5.76 -2.62
N LEU A 19 8.44 6.44 -3.74
CA LEU A 19 9.47 7.05 -4.59
C LEU A 19 10.30 8.08 -3.81
N ALA A 20 9.67 8.95 -3.03
CA ALA A 20 10.35 9.96 -2.22
C ALA A 20 11.33 9.31 -1.22
N VAL A 21 10.90 8.22 -0.56
CA VAL A 21 11.76 7.47 0.37
C VAL A 21 12.97 6.88 -0.35
N TYR A 22 12.77 6.23 -1.51
CA TYR A 22 13.88 5.64 -2.26
C TYR A 22 14.85 6.69 -2.80
N LEU A 23 14.36 7.80 -3.36
CA LEU A 23 15.20 8.90 -3.84
C LEU A 23 16.03 9.50 -2.70
N GLY A 24 15.41 9.72 -1.53
CA GLY A 24 16.12 10.16 -0.33
C GLY A 24 17.21 9.17 0.11
N GLY A 25 16.92 7.86 0.09
CA GLY A 25 17.89 6.81 0.39
C GLY A 25 19.05 6.72 -0.61
N MET A 26 18.82 7.13 -1.86
CA MET A 26 19.86 7.24 -2.90
C MET A 26 20.61 8.58 -2.87
N GLY A 27 20.24 9.52 -1.98
CA GLY A 27 20.84 10.86 -1.93
C GLY A 27 20.41 11.79 -3.07
N VAL A 28 19.33 11.46 -3.79
CA VAL A 28 18.79 12.30 -4.87
C VAL A 28 17.88 13.37 -4.26
N SER A 29 18.08 14.63 -4.66
CA SER A 29 17.22 15.73 -4.23
C SER A 29 15.83 15.56 -4.83
N ALA A 30 14.81 15.49 -3.97
CA ALA A 30 13.42 15.43 -4.40
C ALA A 30 12.53 16.39 -3.59
N ILE A 31 11.59 17.04 -4.27
CA ILE A 31 10.46 17.76 -3.65
C ILE A 31 9.18 17.06 -4.06
N ALA A 32 8.27 16.81 -3.11
CA ALA A 32 6.95 16.28 -3.40
C ALA A 32 5.87 17.33 -3.13
N ILE A 33 4.91 17.43 -4.03
CA ILE A 33 3.73 18.29 -3.89
C ILE A 33 2.46 17.42 -3.88
N GLU A 34 1.55 17.71 -2.95
CA GLU A 34 0.27 17.03 -2.83
C GLU A 34 -0.82 18.09 -2.68
N ARG A 35 -1.97 17.83 -3.29
CA ARG A 35 -3.15 18.70 -3.20
C ARG A 35 -3.78 18.62 -1.82
N ASP A 36 -3.85 17.41 -1.27
CA ASP A 36 -4.51 17.15 0.00
C ASP A 36 -3.53 17.32 1.18
N ALA A 37 -3.92 18.09 2.21
CA ALA A 37 -3.04 18.36 3.35
C ALA A 37 -2.82 17.14 4.27
N GLY A 38 -3.59 16.07 4.08
CA GLY A 38 -3.53 14.87 4.90
C GLY A 38 -3.71 13.61 4.04
N VAL A 39 -3.54 12.46 4.68
CA VAL A 39 -3.76 11.16 4.05
C VAL A 39 -5.24 11.03 3.67
N TYR A 40 -5.49 10.62 2.43
CA TYR A 40 -6.85 10.38 1.95
C TYR A 40 -7.58 9.35 2.85
N PRO A 41 -8.77 9.66 3.38
CA PRO A 41 -9.35 8.92 4.50
C PRO A 41 -10.05 7.62 4.11
N LEU A 42 -10.40 7.45 2.82
CA LEU A 42 -11.13 6.28 2.36
C LEU A 42 -10.18 5.19 1.83
N PRO A 43 -10.53 3.92 2.06
CA PRO A 43 -9.79 2.77 1.56
C PRO A 43 -9.73 2.77 0.03
N ARG A 44 -8.54 2.55 -0.53
CA ARG A 44 -8.34 2.39 -1.99
C ARG A 44 -7.53 1.15 -2.37
N ALA A 45 -6.67 0.68 -1.48
CA ALA A 45 -5.92 -0.55 -1.63
C ALA A 45 -6.48 -1.61 -0.68
N ALA A 46 -6.93 -2.73 -1.23
CA ALA A 46 -7.42 -3.85 -0.44
C ALA A 46 -6.30 -4.87 -0.15
N HIS A 47 -5.41 -5.11 -1.11
CA HIS A 47 -4.46 -6.23 -1.10
C HIS A 47 -3.01 -5.77 -1.26
N LEU A 48 -2.10 -6.44 -0.55
CA LEU A 48 -0.66 -6.37 -0.75
C LEU A 48 -0.12 -7.77 -1.02
N ASP A 49 0.56 -7.90 -2.16
CA ASP A 49 1.30 -9.11 -2.50
C ASP A 49 2.72 -9.11 -1.90
N HIS A 50 3.42 -10.21 -2.12
CA HIS A 50 4.79 -10.40 -1.62
C HIS A 50 5.78 -9.42 -2.25
N GLU A 51 5.62 -9.03 -3.51
CA GLU A 51 6.50 -8.07 -4.17
C GLU A 51 6.33 -6.66 -3.61
N THR A 52 5.08 -6.25 -3.38
CA THR A 52 4.77 -4.96 -2.76
C THR A 52 5.29 -4.94 -1.32
N MET A 53 5.12 -6.02 -0.56
CA MET A 53 5.69 -6.14 0.78
C MET A 53 7.22 -6.10 0.78
N ARG A 54 7.88 -6.68 -0.23
CA ARG A 54 9.34 -6.59 -0.40
C ARG A 54 9.78 -5.15 -0.64
N LEU A 55 9.08 -4.40 -1.50
CA LEU A 55 9.36 -2.98 -1.71
C LEU A 55 9.17 -2.19 -0.41
N LEU A 56 8.03 -2.37 0.27
CA LEU A 56 7.77 -1.71 1.56
C LEU A 56 8.81 -2.07 2.63
N HIS A 57 9.37 -3.27 2.59
CA HIS A 57 10.48 -3.66 3.46
C HIS A 57 11.75 -2.86 3.16
N LEU A 58 12.11 -2.75 1.88
CA LEU A 58 13.26 -1.93 1.45
C LEU A 58 13.08 -0.45 1.80
N ALA A 59 11.83 0.05 1.82
CA ALA A 59 11.49 1.40 2.25
C ALA A 59 11.42 1.55 3.79
N GLY A 60 11.64 0.49 4.57
CA GLY A 60 11.55 0.50 6.04
C GLY A 60 10.12 0.50 6.60
N GLY A 61 9.09 0.42 5.74
CA GLY A 61 7.68 0.49 6.12
C GLY A 61 7.00 -0.86 6.39
N ALA A 62 7.66 -1.99 6.09
CA ALA A 62 7.01 -3.31 6.14
C ALA A 62 6.41 -3.66 7.50
N GLU A 63 7.05 -3.32 8.61
CA GLU A 63 6.54 -3.65 9.94
C GLU A 63 5.28 -2.84 10.30
N ALA A 64 5.28 -1.54 9.99
CA ALA A 64 4.10 -0.69 10.18
C ALA A 64 2.92 -1.18 9.33
N VAL A 65 3.20 -1.57 8.08
CA VAL A 65 2.19 -2.15 7.19
C VAL A 65 1.68 -3.47 7.72
N ARG A 66 2.57 -4.37 8.16
CA ARG A 66 2.19 -5.67 8.73
C ARG A 66 1.27 -5.52 9.95
N GLN A 67 1.53 -4.54 10.83
CA GLN A 67 0.69 -4.25 11.99
C GLN A 67 -0.68 -3.66 11.60
N ALA A 68 -0.73 -2.87 10.53
CA ALA A 68 -1.96 -2.31 9.98
C ALA A 68 -2.72 -3.27 9.05
N SER A 69 -2.20 -4.48 8.83
CA SER A 69 -2.74 -5.48 7.90
C SER A 69 -3.17 -6.76 8.61
N GLN A 70 -4.02 -7.54 7.96
CA GLN A 70 -4.40 -8.89 8.35
C GLN A 70 -4.01 -9.90 7.27
N PRO A 71 -3.57 -11.12 7.64
CA PRO A 71 -3.29 -12.14 6.65
C PRO A 71 -4.57 -12.59 5.93
N LEU A 72 -4.49 -12.79 4.62
CA LEU A 72 -5.56 -13.44 3.85
C LEU A 72 -5.55 -14.93 4.16
N SER A 73 -6.69 -15.50 4.52
CA SER A 73 -6.85 -16.94 4.71
C SER A 73 -7.20 -17.68 3.42
N ALA A 74 -8.00 -17.05 2.56
CA ALA A 74 -8.41 -17.61 1.28
C ALA A 74 -8.81 -16.51 0.28
N TYR A 75 -8.64 -16.80 -1.01
CA TYR A 75 -9.20 -16.04 -2.12
C TYR A 75 -10.18 -16.94 -2.87
N GLU A 76 -11.47 -16.59 -2.86
CA GLU A 76 -12.54 -17.46 -3.34
C GLU A 76 -13.37 -16.78 -4.42
N PHE A 77 -13.60 -17.49 -5.51
CA PHE A 77 -14.59 -17.17 -6.51
C PHE A 77 -15.86 -17.94 -6.17
N ARG A 78 -16.94 -17.21 -5.89
CA ARG A 78 -18.27 -17.76 -5.59
C ARG A 78 -19.28 -17.32 -6.63
N ASN A 79 -20.24 -18.17 -6.95
CA ASN A 79 -21.35 -17.80 -7.83
C ASN A 79 -22.38 -16.92 -7.09
N ALA A 80 -23.44 -16.50 -7.78
CA ALA A 80 -24.49 -15.66 -7.20
C ALA A 80 -25.27 -16.32 -6.04
N ALA A 81 -25.29 -17.66 -5.99
CA ALA A 81 -25.86 -18.42 -4.88
C ALA A 81 -24.87 -18.58 -3.70
N GLY A 82 -23.66 -18.02 -3.80
CA GLY A 82 -22.60 -18.13 -2.79
C GLY A 82 -21.82 -19.44 -2.84
N GLU A 83 -22.07 -20.31 -3.83
CA GLU A 83 -21.40 -21.60 -3.97
C GLU A 83 -19.98 -21.40 -4.48
N LEU A 84 -19.02 -22.13 -3.90
CA LEU A 84 -17.61 -22.03 -4.27
C LEU A 84 -17.38 -22.61 -5.66
N LEU A 85 -16.85 -21.79 -6.57
CA LEU A 85 -16.43 -22.21 -7.90
C LEU A 85 -14.93 -22.56 -7.91
N MET A 86 -14.12 -21.72 -7.27
CA MET A 86 -12.66 -21.88 -7.19
C MET A 86 -12.14 -21.16 -5.94
N GLY A 87 -11.14 -21.73 -5.27
CA GLY A 87 -10.53 -21.09 -4.10
C GLY A 87 -9.03 -21.37 -4.01
N PHE A 88 -8.29 -20.35 -3.60
CA PHE A 88 -6.88 -20.45 -3.22
C PHE A 88 -6.80 -20.28 -1.71
N ARG A 89 -6.23 -21.25 -1.00
CA ARG A 89 -5.92 -21.08 0.42
C ARG A 89 -4.50 -20.57 0.52
N ALA A 90 -4.33 -19.41 1.16
CA ALA A 90 -3.00 -18.89 1.42
C ALA A 90 -2.43 -19.67 2.61
N ASP A 91 -1.40 -20.47 2.36
CA ASP A 91 -0.72 -21.25 3.39
C ASP A 91 0.33 -20.42 4.14
N ARG A 92 0.71 -19.21 3.66
CA ARG A 92 1.51 -18.26 4.47
C ARG A 92 1.75 -16.79 4.04
N LEU A 93 1.26 -16.21 2.94
CA LEU A 93 1.95 -15.00 2.39
C LEU A 93 1.12 -13.85 1.77
N ALA A 94 -0.15 -13.67 2.10
CA ALA A 94 -0.91 -12.51 1.61
C ALA A 94 -1.32 -11.60 2.77
N HIS A 95 -1.07 -10.29 2.68
CA HIS A 95 -1.52 -9.29 3.64
C HIS A 95 -2.62 -8.41 3.01
N PHE A 96 -3.72 -8.20 3.72
CA PHE A 96 -4.82 -7.30 3.38
C PHE A 96 -4.87 -6.16 4.39
N PHE A 97 -5.19 -4.95 3.96
CA PHE A 97 -5.61 -3.92 4.90
C PHE A 97 -7.06 -4.18 5.31
N HIS A 98 -7.33 -4.26 6.60
CA HIS A 98 -8.73 -4.24 7.06
C HIS A 98 -9.27 -2.83 6.83
N VAL A 99 -10.24 -2.75 5.93
CA VAL A 99 -11.12 -1.59 5.78
C VAL A 99 -12.24 -1.76 6.79
N PRO A 100 -12.37 -0.93 7.84
CA PRO A 100 -13.59 -0.97 8.63
C PRO A 100 -14.76 -0.71 7.68
N SER A 101 -15.75 -1.60 7.66
CA SER A 101 -17.02 -1.31 7.00
C SER A 101 -17.53 0.03 7.54
N ALA A 102 -18.15 0.84 6.68
CA ALA A 102 -18.72 2.14 7.04
C ALA A 102 -19.88 2.07 8.08
N ASP A 103 -20.09 0.91 8.69
CA ASP A 103 -21.09 0.61 9.70
C ASP A 103 -20.41 0.03 10.97
N ALA A 104 -19.64 0.87 11.66
CA ALA A 104 -19.16 0.60 13.03
C ALA A 104 -19.28 1.88 13.89
#